data_AF-A0AAV5H5D7-F1
#
_entry.id   AF-A0AAV5H5D7-F1
#
_cell.length_a   1.000
_cell.length_b   1.000
_cell.length_c   1.000
_cell.angle_alpha   90.00
_cell.angle_beta   90.00
_cell.angle_gamma   90.00
#
_symmetry.space_group_name_H-M   'P 1'
#
loop_
_entity.id
_entity.type
_entity.pdbx_description
1 polymer ?
#
loop_
_entity_poly.entity_id
_entity_poly.type
_entity_poly.pdbx_seq_one_letter_code
_entity_poly.pdbx_strand_id
1 'polypeptide(L)'
;MAERNVGGQPYWSWYGFTSRVEWCACFVSWCANECGYIENGIIPKFAGCVNGVQWFKDRGQWADNSIEPTPGMIIFFDWDSPNGSSGPQDGQSDHVGIVEKCENGIVYTVEGNSGDSCRQRQYSVGYYEILGYGIPAY
;
A
#
# COMPACT_ATOMS: atom_id res chain seq x y z
N MET A 1 -7.89 -19.25 16.94
CA MET A 1 -8.73 -19.37 15.73
C MET A 1 -8.48 -18.10 14.92
N ALA A 2 -7.74 -18.20 13.82
CA ALA A 2 -7.26 -17.06 13.04
C ALA A 2 -8.26 -16.74 11.92
N GLU A 3 -9.33 -16.03 12.27
CA GLU A 3 -10.20 -15.32 11.31
C GLU A 3 -9.86 -13.82 11.28
N ARG A 4 -8.63 -13.45 11.64
CA ARG A 4 -8.27 -12.05 11.85
C ARG A 4 -8.16 -11.35 10.48
N ASN A 5 -9.20 -10.61 10.14
CA ASN A 5 -9.28 -9.59 9.09
C ASN A 5 -9.70 -10.03 7.69
N VAL A 6 -10.34 -11.20 7.53
CA VAL A 6 -11.05 -11.53 6.29
C VAL A 6 -12.17 -10.52 6.06
N GLY A 7 -12.29 -9.96 4.85
CA GLY A 7 -13.27 -8.93 4.51
C GLY A 7 -12.94 -7.51 4.99
N GLY A 8 -11.81 -7.34 5.71
CA GLY A 8 -11.24 -6.02 6.04
C GLY A 8 -12.10 -5.10 6.91
N GLN A 9 -13.17 -5.60 7.53
CA GLN A 9 -14.17 -4.78 8.23
C GLN A 9 -13.59 -3.76 9.21
N PRO A 10 -12.61 -4.10 10.07
CA PRO A 10 -12.01 -3.13 10.98
C PRO A 10 -11.39 -1.91 10.27
N TYR A 11 -10.83 -2.10 9.07
CA TYR A 11 -10.08 -1.06 8.36
C TYR A 11 -10.97 -0.09 7.61
N TRP A 12 -11.86 -0.58 6.75
CA TRP A 12 -12.74 0.31 5.98
C TRP A 12 -13.80 0.98 6.87
N SER A 13 -14.26 0.31 7.93
CA SER A 13 -15.20 0.94 8.87
C SER A 13 -14.53 2.02 9.72
N TRP A 14 -13.31 1.80 10.21
CA TRP A 14 -12.51 2.83 10.88
C TRP A 14 -12.27 4.04 9.98
N TYR A 15 -12.03 3.80 8.68
CA TYR A 15 -11.83 4.90 7.74
C TYR A 15 -13.08 5.79 7.63
N GLY A 16 -14.27 5.18 7.70
CA GLY A 16 -15.57 5.84 7.68
C GLY A 16 -16.59 5.25 6.69
N PHE A 17 -16.28 4.12 6.04
CA PHE A 17 -17.21 3.47 5.11
C PHE A 17 -18.28 2.66 5.86
N THR A 18 -19.52 2.71 5.39
CA THR A 18 -20.66 1.97 5.96
C THR A 18 -20.87 0.59 5.34
N SER A 19 -20.12 0.25 4.31
CA SER A 19 -20.18 -1.03 3.59
C SER A 19 -18.79 -1.42 3.06
N ARG A 20 -18.63 -2.69 2.69
CA ARG A 20 -17.37 -3.21 2.14
C ARG A 20 -16.92 -2.42 0.91
N VAL A 21 -15.66 -2.03 0.91
CA VAL A 21 -14.93 -1.42 -0.22
C VAL A 21 -13.59 -2.15 -0.40
N GLU A 22 -12.89 -1.91 -1.51
CA GLU A 22 -11.47 -2.30 -1.59
C GLU A 22 -10.70 -1.55 -0.50
N TRP A 23 -9.93 -2.28 0.31
CA TRP A 23 -9.50 -1.79 1.62
C TRP A 23 -7.98 -1.79 1.85
N CYS A 24 -7.17 -1.99 0.79
CA CYS A 24 -5.71 -1.94 0.87
C CYS A 24 -5.19 -0.60 1.43
N ALA A 25 -5.66 0.53 0.88
CA ALA A 25 -5.30 1.86 1.37
C ALA A 25 -5.88 2.18 2.76
N CYS A 26 -7.09 1.69 3.06
CA CYS A 26 -7.66 1.80 4.41
C CYS A 26 -6.78 1.08 5.45
N PHE A 27 -6.25 -0.10 5.11
CA PHE A 27 -5.33 -0.85 5.96
C PHE A 27 -4.03 -0.07 6.21
N VAL A 28 -3.40 0.46 5.15
CA VAL A 28 -2.17 1.28 5.31
C VAL A 28 -2.43 2.51 6.18
N SER A 29 -3.54 3.21 5.95
CA SER A 29 -3.94 4.35 6.77
C SER A 29 -4.21 3.96 8.23
N TRP A 30 -4.84 2.82 8.46
CA TRP A 30 -5.07 2.33 9.81
C TRP A 30 -3.75 2.02 10.51
N CYS A 31 -2.80 1.33 9.86
CA CYS A 31 -1.46 1.10 10.42
C CYS A 31 -0.73 2.43 10.72
N ALA A 32 -0.80 3.41 9.82
CA ALA A 32 -0.24 4.73 10.04
C ALA A 32 -0.89 5.45 11.24
N ASN A 33 -2.20 5.29 11.43
CA ASN A 33 -2.91 5.80 12.61
C ASN A 33 -2.38 5.17 13.90
N GLU A 34 -2.27 3.85 13.95
CA GLU A 34 -1.82 3.13 15.15
C GLU A 34 -0.39 3.51 15.56
N CYS A 35 0.42 3.99 14.61
CA CYS A 35 1.77 4.50 14.88
C CYS A 35 1.81 6.02 15.16
N GLY A 36 0.69 6.73 15.12
CA GLY A 36 0.63 8.20 15.27
C GLY A 36 1.17 8.98 14.05
N TYR A 37 1.43 8.31 12.93
CA TYR A 37 2.06 8.89 11.75
C TYR A 37 1.14 9.83 10.98
N ILE A 38 -0.18 9.65 11.08
CA ILE A 38 -1.14 10.58 10.48
C ILE A 38 -1.11 11.92 11.20
N GLU A 39 -1.21 11.92 12.53
CA GLU A 39 -1.20 13.14 13.33
C GLU A 39 0.12 13.91 13.19
N ASN A 40 1.24 13.18 13.10
CA ASN A 40 2.56 13.76 12.90
C ASN A 40 2.86 14.18 11.45
N GLY A 41 1.93 13.96 10.50
CA GLY A 41 2.10 14.34 9.10
C GLY A 41 3.14 13.53 8.32
N ILE A 42 3.48 12.32 8.80
CA ILE A 42 4.49 11.43 8.23
C ILE A 42 3.90 10.57 7.10
N ILE A 43 2.66 10.10 7.27
CA ILE A 43 1.90 9.34 6.26
C ILE A 43 0.47 9.89 6.20
N PRO A 44 -0.14 10.07 5.01
CA PRO A 44 -1.49 10.59 4.92
C PRO A 44 -2.54 9.59 5.41
N LYS A 45 -3.73 10.10 5.77
CA LYS A 45 -4.96 9.29 5.78
C LYS A 45 -5.54 9.25 4.35
N PHE A 46 -5.60 8.07 3.74
CA PHE A 46 -6.10 7.87 2.37
C PHE A 46 -6.82 6.52 2.19
N ALA A 47 -7.85 6.49 1.36
CA ALA A 47 -8.55 5.27 0.96
C ALA A 47 -8.42 4.95 -0.53
N GLY A 48 -7.93 5.89 -1.34
CA GLY A 48 -7.62 5.66 -2.76
C GLY A 48 -6.12 5.65 -2.99
N CYS A 49 -5.59 4.60 -3.63
CA CYS A 49 -4.16 4.42 -3.86
C CYS A 49 -3.54 5.60 -4.64
N VAL A 50 -4.22 6.09 -5.68
CA VAL A 50 -3.82 7.27 -6.47
C VAL A 50 -3.61 8.51 -5.58
N ASN A 51 -4.47 8.74 -4.60
CA ASN A 51 -4.32 9.88 -3.68
C ASN A 51 -3.08 9.73 -2.79
N GLY A 52 -2.76 8.49 -2.36
CA GLY A 52 -1.53 8.19 -1.63
C GLY A 52 -0.29 8.49 -2.46
N VAL A 53 -0.25 8.01 -3.71
CA VAL A 53 0.83 8.28 -4.67
C VAL A 53 1.04 9.78 -4.85
N GLN A 54 -0.03 10.53 -5.12
CA GLN A 54 0.05 11.97 -5.35
C GLN A 54 0.59 12.71 -4.13
N TRP A 55 0.15 12.35 -2.92
CA TRP A 55 0.60 12.98 -1.68
C TRP A 55 2.12 12.87 -1.48
N PHE A 56 2.69 11.69 -1.74
CA PHE A 56 4.13 11.45 -1.65
C PHE A 56 4.89 12.20 -2.75
N LYS A 57 4.37 12.21 -3.99
CA LYS A 57 4.96 12.96 -5.11
C LYS A 57 4.99 14.47 -4.86
N ASP A 58 3.90 15.05 -4.36
CA ASP A 58 3.79 16.48 -4.04
C ASP A 58 4.81 16.95 -2.98
N ARG A 59 5.32 16.01 -2.19
CA ARG A 59 6.31 16.25 -1.13
C ARG A 59 7.74 15.92 -1.53
N GLY A 60 7.97 15.48 -2.76
CA GLY A 60 9.28 14.96 -3.19
C GLY A 60 9.69 13.68 -2.43
N GLN A 61 8.72 12.97 -1.86
CA GLN A 61 8.90 11.77 -1.04
C GLN A 61 8.55 10.51 -1.85
N TRP A 62 9.01 10.45 -3.10
CA TRP A 62 8.68 9.38 -4.04
C TRP A 62 9.94 8.83 -4.70
N ALA A 63 10.03 7.51 -4.82
CA ALA A 63 11.01 6.82 -5.65
C ALA A 63 10.33 5.87 -6.64
N ASP A 64 10.98 5.61 -7.76
CA ASP A 64 10.58 4.56 -8.70
C ASP A 64 10.87 3.16 -8.14
N ASN A 65 10.56 2.12 -8.90
CA ASN A 65 10.66 0.73 -8.48
C ASN A 65 12.10 0.17 -8.45
N SER A 66 13.11 0.93 -8.86
CA SER A 66 14.48 0.44 -9.03
C SER A 66 15.31 0.41 -7.73
N ILE A 67 14.82 1.07 -6.68
CA ILE A 67 15.53 1.16 -5.40
C ILE A 67 15.41 -0.12 -4.57
N GLU A 68 16.35 -0.34 -3.66
CA GLU A 68 16.15 -1.24 -2.51
C GLU A 68 15.37 -0.47 -1.41
N PRO A 69 14.08 -0.76 -1.18
CA PRO A 69 13.29 0.00 -0.21
C PRO A 69 13.66 -0.36 1.22
N THR A 70 13.47 0.59 2.14
CA THR A 70 13.67 0.38 3.58
C THR A 70 12.36 0.02 4.28
N PRO A 71 12.41 -0.68 5.44
CA PRO A 71 11.23 -0.93 6.27
C PRO A 71 10.39 0.33 6.50
N GLY A 72 9.08 0.19 6.41
CA GLY A 72 8.11 1.28 6.62
C GLY A 72 7.78 2.12 5.38
N MET A 73 8.57 2.05 4.30
CA MET A 73 8.17 2.65 3.02
C MET A 73 6.83 2.10 2.55
N ILE A 74 6.05 2.94 1.86
CA ILE A 74 4.74 2.56 1.32
C ILE A 74 4.93 2.15 -0.13
N ILE A 75 4.65 0.88 -0.45
CA ILE A 75 4.81 0.34 -1.80
C ILE A 75 3.48 0.43 -2.55
N PHE A 76 3.52 0.89 -3.79
CA PHE A 76 2.36 1.02 -4.66
C PHE A 76 2.53 0.16 -5.91
N PHE A 77 1.44 -0.41 -6.39
CA PHE A 77 1.40 -1.27 -7.57
C PHE A 77 0.47 -0.72 -8.64
N ASP A 78 0.83 -0.98 -9.89
CA ASP A 78 0.08 -0.76 -11.13
C ASP A 78 0.06 -2.11 -11.87
N TRP A 79 -1.05 -2.84 -11.73
CA TRP A 79 -1.16 -4.24 -12.12
C TRP A 79 -1.38 -4.38 -13.63
N ASP A 80 -0.76 -5.38 -14.26
CA ASP A 80 -0.97 -5.64 -15.70
C ASP A 80 -2.15 -6.60 -15.91
N SER A 81 -3.37 -6.09 -15.76
CA SER A 81 -4.61 -6.87 -15.91
C SER A 81 -5.57 -6.26 -16.94
N PRO A 82 -5.20 -6.21 -18.23
CA PRO A 82 -5.96 -5.48 -19.26
C PRO A 82 -7.42 -5.94 -19.43
N ASN A 83 -7.74 -7.17 -19.02
CA ASN A 83 -9.09 -7.73 -19.05
C ASN A 83 -9.72 -7.88 -17.65
N GLY A 84 -9.01 -7.47 -16.60
CA GLY A 84 -9.44 -7.49 -15.22
C GLY A 84 -9.99 -6.14 -14.76
N SER A 85 -10.45 -6.09 -13.51
CA SER A 85 -11.01 -4.87 -12.91
C SER A 85 -9.99 -3.74 -12.72
N SER A 86 -8.71 -4.07 -12.71
CA SER A 86 -7.59 -3.13 -12.53
C SER A 86 -7.20 -2.44 -13.85
N GLY A 87 -7.44 -3.08 -14.99
CA GLY A 87 -7.02 -2.56 -16.30
C GLY A 87 -5.54 -2.83 -16.62
N PRO A 88 -5.03 -2.28 -17.74
CA PRO A 88 -3.61 -2.37 -18.10
C PRO A 88 -2.77 -1.48 -17.20
N GLN A 89 -1.44 -1.61 -17.26
CA GLN A 89 -0.54 -0.65 -16.63
C GLN A 89 -0.73 0.75 -17.23
N ASP A 90 -1.42 1.63 -16.49
CA ASP A 90 -1.83 2.97 -16.93
C ASP A 90 -1.16 4.09 -16.14
N GLY A 91 -0.23 3.74 -15.25
CA GLY A 91 0.49 4.67 -14.38
C GLY A 91 -0.30 5.09 -13.13
N GLN A 92 -1.51 4.55 -12.94
CA GLN A 92 -2.30 4.73 -11.73
C GLN A 92 -2.12 3.54 -10.81
N SER A 93 -2.19 3.80 -9.50
CA SER A 93 -2.01 2.72 -8.54
C SER A 93 -3.32 1.98 -8.27
N ASP A 94 -3.28 0.66 -8.41
CA ASP A 94 -4.37 -0.27 -8.07
C ASP A 94 -4.29 -0.75 -6.62
N HIS A 95 -3.06 -0.94 -6.13
CA HIS A 95 -2.81 -1.57 -4.84
C HIS A 95 -1.70 -0.90 -4.06
N VAL A 96 -1.74 -1.05 -2.74
CA VAL A 96 -0.77 -0.46 -1.82
C VAL A 96 -0.50 -1.40 -0.64
N GLY A 97 0.74 -1.41 -0.18
CA GLY A 97 1.18 -2.17 0.98
C GLY A 97 2.24 -1.42 1.79
N ILE A 98 2.76 -2.10 2.82
CA ILE A 98 3.86 -1.59 3.66
C ILE A 98 5.08 -2.49 3.45
N VAL A 99 6.25 -1.91 3.20
CA VAL A 99 7.51 -2.64 3.15
C VAL A 99 7.88 -3.10 4.56
N GLU A 100 7.99 -4.41 4.76
CA GLU A 100 8.46 -5.01 6.01
C GLU A 100 10.00 -5.04 6.04
N LYS A 101 10.62 -5.47 4.95
CA LYS A 101 12.08 -5.48 4.76
C LYS A 101 12.46 -5.65 3.28
N CYS A 102 13.71 -5.37 2.94
CA CYS A 102 14.33 -5.72 1.67
C CYS A 102 15.65 -6.45 1.93
N GLU A 103 15.83 -7.63 1.34
CA GLU A 103 17.01 -8.47 1.58
C GLU A 103 17.27 -9.35 0.35
N ASN A 104 18.53 -9.43 -0.10
CA ASN A 104 18.95 -10.24 -1.25
C ASN A 104 18.15 -9.95 -2.54
N GLY A 105 17.82 -8.68 -2.79
CA GLY A 105 17.04 -8.27 -3.96
C GLY A 105 15.55 -8.65 -3.89
N ILE A 106 15.05 -9.06 -2.73
CA ILE A 106 13.63 -9.38 -2.49
C ILE A 106 13.03 -8.36 -1.51
N VAL A 107 11.95 -7.73 -1.93
CA VAL A 107 11.10 -6.85 -1.11
C VAL A 107 10.02 -7.70 -0.46
N TYR A 108 9.95 -7.66 0.87
CA TYR A 108 8.90 -8.30 1.67
C TYR A 108 7.90 -7.25 2.12
N THR A 109 6.62 -7.54 1.99
CA THR A 109 5.54 -6.58 2.27
C THR A 109 4.49 -7.18 3.20
N VAL A 110 3.80 -6.31 3.93
CA VAL A 110 2.52 -6.62 4.57
C VAL A 110 1.44 -5.84 3.84
N GLU A 111 0.47 -6.56 3.29
CA GLU A 111 -0.59 -6.01 2.43
C GLU A 111 -1.96 -6.35 2.98
N GLY A 112 -2.83 -5.33 3.06
CA GLY A 112 -4.25 -5.50 3.28
C GLY A 112 -4.97 -5.79 1.97
N ASN A 113 -6.12 -6.45 2.03
CA ASN A 113 -6.94 -6.79 0.87
C ASN A 113 -6.21 -7.66 -0.18
N SER A 114 -5.16 -8.38 0.24
CA SER A 114 -4.47 -9.34 -0.61
C SER A 114 -5.24 -10.65 -0.54
N GLY A 115 -6.09 -10.93 -1.54
CA GLY A 115 -7.04 -12.06 -1.49
C GLY A 115 -8.03 -11.94 -0.33
N ASP A 116 -8.60 -10.75 -0.15
CA ASP A 116 -9.56 -10.36 0.90
C ASP A 116 -9.09 -10.62 2.34
N SER A 117 -7.77 -10.63 2.57
CA SER A 117 -7.17 -10.74 3.90
C SER A 117 -5.89 -9.91 4.02
N CYS A 118 -5.35 -9.77 5.23
CA CYS A 118 -3.98 -9.31 5.41
C CYS A 118 -3.02 -10.45 5.06
N ARG A 119 -2.00 -10.20 4.25
CA ARG A 119 -1.00 -11.22 3.86
C ARG A 119 0.39 -10.62 3.77
N GLN A 120 1.38 -11.46 4.01
CA GLN A 120 2.73 -11.18 3.57
C GLN A 120 2.88 -11.54 2.09
N ARG A 121 3.60 -10.70 1.35
CA ARG A 121 3.99 -10.96 -0.04
C ARG A 121 5.48 -10.69 -0.21
N GLN A 122 5.99 -11.13 -1.35
CA GLN A 122 7.38 -10.93 -1.73
C GLN A 122 7.48 -10.66 -3.22
N TYR A 123 8.36 -9.74 -3.60
CA TYR A 123 8.60 -9.34 -4.98
C TYR A 123 10.10 -9.12 -5.19
N SER A 124 10.59 -9.31 -6.40
CA SER A 124 11.93 -8.85 -6.74
C SER A 124 12.00 -7.33 -6.72
N VAL A 125 13.14 -6.76 -6.33
CA VAL A 125 13.44 -5.33 -6.60
C VAL A 125 13.31 -5.07 -8.10
N GLY A 126 12.67 -3.97 -8.48
CA GLY A 126 12.37 -3.67 -9.88
C GLY A 126 11.25 -4.51 -10.51
N TYR A 127 10.45 -5.25 -9.71
CA TYR A 127 9.30 -5.99 -10.24
C TYR A 127 8.38 -5.06 -11.02
N TYR A 128 7.95 -5.50 -12.20
CA TYR A 128 7.35 -4.64 -13.22
C TYR A 128 6.00 -4.03 -12.83
N GLU A 129 5.25 -4.68 -11.92
CA GLU A 129 3.99 -4.14 -11.40
C GLU A 129 4.17 -3.23 -10.19
N ILE A 130 5.40 -3.07 -9.66
CA ILE A 130 5.68 -2.05 -8.66
C ILE A 130 5.70 -0.71 -9.39
N LEU A 131 4.74 0.16 -9.07
CA LEU A 131 4.69 1.53 -9.58
C LEU A 131 5.77 2.40 -8.94
N GLY A 132 6.04 2.18 -7.66
CA GLY A 132 7.07 2.88 -6.90
C GLY A 132 6.80 2.89 -5.40
N TYR A 133 7.53 3.75 -4.71
CA TYR A 133 7.53 3.82 -3.25
C TYR A 133 7.28 5.25 -2.76
N GLY A 134 6.35 5.39 -1.83
CA GLY A 134 6.27 6.52 -0.92
C GLY A 134 7.33 6.40 0.17
N ILE A 135 8.04 7.49 0.46
CA ILE A 135 9.16 7.57 1.40
C ILE A 135 8.75 8.45 2.59
N PRO A 136 8.19 7.87 3.68
CA PRO A 136 7.84 8.64 4.85
C PRO A 136 9.07 9.32 5.47
N ALA A 137 8.91 10.56 5.94
CA ALA A 137 9.94 11.29 6.67
C ALA A 137 9.73 11.12 8.18
N TYR A 138 10.24 10.01 8.74
CA TYR A 138 10.12 9.65 10.17
C TYR A 138 10.84 10.61 11.12
#